data_AF-A0A7V9ZVK2-F1
#
_entry.id   AF-A0A7V9ZVK2-F1
#
_cell.length_a   1.000
_cell.length_b   1.000
_cell.length_c   1.000
_cell.angle_alpha   90.00
_cell.angle_beta   90.00
_cell.angle_gamma   90.00
#
_symmetry.space_group_name_H-M   'P 1'
#
loop_
_entity.id
_entity.type
_entity.pdbx_description
1 polymer ?
#
loop_
_entity_poly.entity_id
_entity_poly.type
_entity_poly.pdbx_seq_one_letter_code
_entity_poly.pdbx_strand_id
1 'polypeptide(L)'
;VWVETANYGASSDVVRPGPLGRFVDALHGQGIRVVAWYLPGHVKPSLDVRRSLAMLRFRTPSGQRFDGVSLNIEGTKLKNVKLRSQRAVSLARIVRAEAGSAPLAIIPFNPRGLERRPSTWPGFPWAELAEIADAFAPMAYTGGAFKGFDATYGYVTRALRLLRAQTGDPDVAIHVAGGVANRLGPEELAGFMAAVSDDGSTIGVSLYDWATTPRWMWAELSALGD
;
A
#
# COMPACT_ATOMS: atom_id res chain seq x y z
N VAL A 1 10.53 -4.83 1.08
CA VAL A 1 9.67 -5.49 0.06
C VAL A 1 8.24 -5.56 0.57
N TRP A 2 7.24 -5.35 -0.29
CA TRP A 2 5.82 -5.47 0.06
C TRP A 2 5.24 -6.75 -0.58
N VAL A 3 4.55 -7.58 0.19
CA VAL A 3 4.02 -8.89 -0.28
C VAL A 3 2.53 -9.06 0.00
N GLU A 4 1.77 -9.46 -1.01
CA GLU A 4 0.37 -9.85 -0.82
C GLU A 4 0.31 -11.21 -0.12
N THR A 5 -0.43 -11.28 0.99
CA THR A 5 -0.75 -12.57 1.61
C THR A 5 -2.01 -13.18 1.02
N ALA A 6 -3.04 -12.36 0.80
CA ALA A 6 -4.29 -12.71 0.13
C ALA A 6 -5.10 -11.45 -0.19
N ASN A 7 -6.18 -11.63 -0.95
CA ASN A 7 -7.30 -10.70 -1.03
C ASN A 7 -8.61 -11.42 -0.68
N TYR A 8 -9.70 -10.67 -0.55
CA TYR A 8 -11.04 -11.22 -0.27
C TYR A 8 -11.52 -12.30 -1.24
N GLY A 9 -10.97 -12.35 -2.46
CA GLY A 9 -11.29 -13.33 -3.49
C GLY A 9 -10.46 -14.62 -3.42
N ALA A 10 -9.36 -14.63 -2.65
CA ALA A 10 -8.50 -15.80 -2.52
C ALA A 10 -9.26 -17.00 -1.92
N SER A 11 -8.82 -18.22 -2.24
CA SER A 11 -9.39 -19.47 -1.69
C SER A 11 -8.83 -19.85 -0.32
N SER A 12 -7.72 -19.23 0.09
CA SER A 12 -7.00 -19.50 1.34
C SER A 12 -6.79 -18.22 2.14
N ASP A 13 -6.37 -18.34 3.41
CA ASP A 13 -6.09 -17.19 4.27
C ASP A 13 -4.73 -16.56 4.01
N VAL A 14 -3.76 -17.38 3.59
CA VAL A 14 -2.46 -16.96 3.04
C VAL A 14 -2.21 -17.82 1.79
N VAL A 15 -2.00 -17.19 0.65
CA VAL A 15 -1.78 -17.86 -0.63
C VAL A 15 -0.35 -18.41 -0.69
N ARG A 16 -0.22 -19.71 -1.00
CA ARG A 16 1.07 -20.41 -1.10
C ARG A 16 1.98 -20.16 0.12
N PRO A 17 1.55 -20.52 1.35
CA PRO A 17 2.24 -20.13 2.58
C PRO A 17 3.67 -20.71 2.68
N GLY A 18 3.92 -21.93 2.19
CA GLY A 18 5.26 -22.52 2.17
C GLY A 18 6.25 -21.75 1.29
N PRO A 19 5.95 -21.54 -0.01
CA PRO A 19 6.75 -20.68 -0.89
C PRO A 19 6.91 -19.24 -0.36
N LEU A 20 5.84 -18.62 0.14
CA LEU A 20 5.89 -17.28 0.73
C LEU A 20 6.86 -17.24 1.91
N GLY A 21 6.77 -18.20 2.83
CA GLY A 21 7.65 -18.24 4.00
C GLY A 21 9.12 -18.39 3.64
N ARG A 22 9.47 -19.26 2.68
CA ARG A 22 10.85 -19.38 2.18
C ARG A 22 11.35 -18.11 1.51
N PHE A 23 10.48 -17.41 0.79
CA PHE A 23 10.83 -16.13 0.18
C PHE A 23 11.14 -15.06 1.25
N VAL A 24 10.33 -14.99 2.31
CA VAL A 24 10.57 -14.10 3.46
C VAL A 24 11.88 -14.46 4.16
N ASP A 25 12.12 -15.74 4.44
CA ASP A 25 13.39 -16.20 5.04
C ASP A 25 14.60 -15.79 4.20
N ALA A 26 14.51 -15.91 2.88
CA ALA A 26 15.58 -15.51 1.97
C ALA A 26 15.82 -13.99 1.98
N LEU A 27 14.76 -13.18 2.04
CA LEU A 27 14.86 -11.72 2.12
C LEU A 27 15.50 -11.27 3.45
N HIS A 28 15.06 -11.83 4.58
CA HIS A 28 15.68 -11.52 5.87
C HIS A 28 17.13 -12.00 5.95
N GLY A 29 17.47 -13.13 5.32
CA GLY A 29 18.86 -13.57 5.17
C GLY A 29 19.76 -12.59 4.40
N GLN A 30 19.16 -11.65 3.66
CA GLN A 30 19.83 -10.55 2.97
C GLN A 30 19.63 -9.19 3.70
N GLY A 31 19.08 -9.18 4.91
CA GLY A 31 18.77 -7.96 5.66
C GLY A 31 17.61 -7.13 5.10
N ILE A 32 16.80 -7.69 4.18
CA ILE A 32 15.71 -6.98 3.54
C ILE A 32 14.42 -7.17 4.35
N ARG A 33 13.87 -6.07 4.87
CA ARG A 33 12.59 -6.07 5.58
C ARG A 33 11.39 -6.35 4.66
N VAL A 34 10.39 -7.06 5.18
CA VAL A 34 9.17 -7.46 4.48
C VAL A 34 7.91 -6.94 5.17
N VAL A 35 7.12 -6.15 4.43
CA VAL A 35 5.79 -5.70 4.86
C VAL A 35 4.72 -6.51 4.13
N ALA A 36 3.86 -7.19 4.89
CA ALA A 36 2.77 -7.96 4.31
C ALA A 36 1.53 -7.09 4.09
N TRP A 37 0.71 -7.44 3.10
CA TRP A 37 -0.57 -6.78 2.87
C TRP A 37 -1.71 -7.76 2.58
N TYR A 38 -2.91 -7.36 3.00
CA TYR A 38 -4.18 -8.03 2.71
C TYR A 38 -5.18 -7.04 2.11
N LEU A 39 -5.89 -7.41 1.05
CA LEU A 39 -6.94 -6.59 0.44
C LEU A 39 -8.34 -7.04 0.89
N PRO A 40 -8.97 -6.35 1.87
CA PRO A 40 -10.34 -6.62 2.31
C PRO A 40 -11.39 -6.30 1.25
N GLY A 41 -12.45 -7.11 1.23
CA GLY A 41 -13.60 -6.88 0.36
C GLY A 41 -14.69 -6.05 1.02
N HIS A 42 -14.64 -5.94 2.35
CA HIS A 42 -15.61 -5.27 3.23
C HIS A 42 -17.02 -5.87 3.17
N VAL A 43 -17.24 -6.96 2.43
CA VAL A 43 -18.54 -7.65 2.33
C VAL A 43 -18.74 -8.62 3.48
N LYS A 44 -17.69 -9.36 3.86
CA LYS A 44 -17.71 -10.41 4.88
C LYS A 44 -16.73 -10.04 6.01
N PRO A 45 -17.12 -9.21 7.00
CA PRO A 45 -16.21 -8.70 8.03
C PRO A 45 -15.43 -9.79 8.75
N SER A 46 -16.08 -10.90 9.10
CA SER A 46 -15.40 -12.02 9.78
C SER A 46 -14.32 -12.68 8.92
N LEU A 47 -14.49 -12.71 7.59
CA LEU A 47 -13.46 -13.19 6.67
C LEU A 47 -12.27 -12.22 6.61
N ASP A 48 -12.56 -10.92 6.48
CA ASP A 48 -11.53 -9.89 6.42
C ASP A 48 -10.70 -9.86 7.72
N VAL A 49 -11.35 -10.00 8.89
CA VAL A 49 -10.67 -10.15 10.18
C VAL A 49 -9.82 -11.41 10.20
N ARG A 50 -10.39 -12.58 9.86
CA ARG A 50 -9.67 -13.86 9.88
C ARG A 50 -8.38 -13.79 9.05
N ARG A 51 -8.45 -13.24 7.83
CA ARG A 51 -7.29 -13.15 6.92
C ARG A 51 -6.26 -12.12 7.35
N SER A 52 -6.72 -10.98 7.86
CA SER A 52 -5.79 -9.96 8.39
C SER A 52 -5.03 -10.50 9.61
N LEU A 53 -5.68 -11.26 10.47
CA LEU A 53 -5.02 -11.93 11.59
C LEU A 53 -4.13 -13.10 11.15
N ALA A 54 -4.50 -13.83 10.10
CA ALA A 54 -3.64 -14.86 9.52
C ALA A 54 -2.35 -14.26 8.95
N MET A 55 -2.42 -13.12 8.25
CA MET A 55 -1.26 -12.34 7.81
C MET A 55 -0.38 -11.94 8.99
N LEU A 56 -0.95 -11.32 10.02
CA LEU A 56 -0.22 -10.84 11.19
C LEU A 56 0.45 -11.98 11.99
N ARG A 57 -0.24 -13.13 12.10
CA ARG A 57 0.23 -14.29 12.86
C ARG A 57 1.10 -15.24 12.04
N PHE A 58 1.27 -14.99 10.75
CA PHE A 58 2.06 -15.83 9.85
C PHE A 58 3.49 -16.02 10.35
N ARG A 59 4.00 -17.25 10.22
CA ARG A 59 5.39 -17.59 10.48
C ARG A 59 5.99 -18.26 9.26
N THR A 60 7.23 -17.93 8.97
CA THR A 60 8.03 -18.64 7.98
C THR A 60 8.44 -20.02 8.51
N PRO A 61 8.95 -20.93 7.65
CA PRO A 61 9.54 -22.18 8.09
C PRO A 61 10.64 -22.04 9.16
N SER A 62 11.42 -20.95 9.11
CA SER A 62 12.44 -20.66 10.14
C SER A 62 11.88 -19.98 11.41
N GLY A 63 10.56 -19.72 11.46
CA GLY A 63 9.90 -19.09 12.61
C GLY A 63 9.89 -17.56 12.59
N GLN A 64 10.36 -16.93 11.50
CA GLN A 64 10.39 -15.47 11.35
C GLN A 64 9.00 -14.90 11.08
N ARG A 65 8.86 -13.58 11.24
CA ARG A 65 7.63 -12.80 11.03
C ARG A 65 7.86 -11.73 9.98
N PHE A 66 6.78 -11.17 9.43
CA PHE A 66 6.89 -9.91 8.69
C PHE A 66 7.32 -8.77 9.63
N ASP A 67 8.06 -7.80 9.10
CA ASP A 67 8.51 -6.60 9.83
C ASP A 67 7.41 -5.54 9.97
N GLY A 68 6.35 -5.68 9.18
CA GLY A 68 5.17 -4.84 9.23
C GLY A 68 3.99 -5.48 8.50
N VAL A 69 2.80 -4.96 8.74
CA VAL A 69 1.58 -5.39 8.07
C VAL A 69 0.83 -4.20 7.50
N SER A 70 -0.06 -4.46 6.55
CA SER A 70 -0.89 -3.41 5.98
C SER A 70 -2.22 -3.90 5.44
N LEU A 71 -3.17 -2.98 5.37
CA LEU A 71 -4.49 -3.23 4.81
C LEU A 71 -4.65 -2.42 3.52
N ASN A 72 -4.95 -3.11 2.41
CA ASN A 72 -5.29 -2.48 1.14
C ASN A 72 -6.77 -2.14 1.06
N ILE A 73 -7.10 -0.94 1.53
CA ILE A 73 -8.46 -0.39 1.63
C ILE A 73 -8.82 0.28 0.31
N GLU A 74 -8.99 -0.54 -0.73
CA GLU A 74 -9.45 -0.08 -2.06
C GLU A 74 -10.67 -0.86 -2.59
N GLY A 75 -11.02 -1.97 -1.95
CA GLY A 75 -12.06 -2.89 -2.43
C GLY A 75 -13.45 -2.25 -2.46
N THR A 76 -14.02 -2.05 -3.66
CA THR A 76 -15.35 -1.41 -3.85
C THR A 76 -16.51 -2.42 -3.98
N LYS A 77 -16.28 -3.68 -3.60
CA LYS A 77 -17.27 -4.77 -3.75
C LYS A 77 -18.52 -4.51 -2.91
N LEU A 78 -18.37 -4.01 -1.69
CA LEU A 78 -19.49 -3.49 -0.90
C LEU A 78 -19.95 -2.14 -1.45
N LYS A 79 -21.20 -2.08 -1.94
CA LYS A 79 -21.76 -0.88 -2.58
C LYS A 79 -22.25 0.19 -1.60
N ASN A 80 -22.67 -0.20 -0.39
CA ASN A 80 -23.02 0.76 0.66
C ASN A 80 -21.73 1.42 1.18
N VAL A 81 -21.46 2.65 0.72
CA VAL A 81 -20.22 3.38 1.01
C VAL A 81 -20.05 3.65 2.50
N LYS A 82 -21.10 4.09 3.20
CA LYS A 82 -21.04 4.36 4.65
C LYS A 82 -20.67 3.10 5.42
N LEU A 83 -21.34 1.98 5.14
CA LEU A 83 -21.03 0.69 5.76
C LEU A 83 -19.64 0.19 5.39
N ARG A 84 -19.18 0.46 4.16
CA ARG A 84 -17.84 0.11 3.69
C ARG A 84 -16.77 0.87 4.47
N SER A 85 -16.90 2.20 4.63
CA SER A 85 -16.00 3.01 5.46
C SER A 85 -15.97 2.53 6.91
N GLN A 86 -17.15 2.29 7.51
CA GLN A 86 -17.25 1.76 8.87
C GLN A 86 -16.51 0.43 9.02
N ARG A 87 -16.69 -0.51 8.09
CA ARG A 87 -16.03 -1.82 8.13
C ARG A 87 -14.53 -1.73 7.90
N ALA A 88 -14.07 -0.81 7.06
CA ALA A 88 -12.65 -0.54 6.83
C ALA A 88 -11.97 -0.05 8.13
N VAL A 89 -12.55 0.95 8.80
CA VAL A 89 -12.05 1.48 10.08
C VAL A 89 -12.11 0.42 11.17
N SER A 90 -13.21 -0.33 11.29
CA SER A 90 -13.32 -1.40 12.29
C SER A 90 -12.27 -2.49 12.09
N LEU A 91 -11.99 -2.89 10.85
CA LEU A 91 -10.93 -3.86 10.56
C LEU A 91 -9.55 -3.31 10.96
N ALA A 92 -9.25 -2.06 10.61
CA ALA A 92 -7.98 -1.42 10.97
C ALA A 92 -7.79 -1.37 12.50
N ARG A 93 -8.83 -1.02 13.27
CA ARG A 93 -8.78 -1.03 14.74
C ARG A 93 -8.50 -2.41 15.31
N ILE A 94 -9.16 -3.45 14.79
CA ILE A 94 -8.93 -4.84 15.23
C ILE A 94 -7.50 -5.26 14.95
N VAL A 95 -6.99 -5.00 13.75
CA VAL A 95 -5.60 -5.35 13.38
C VAL A 95 -4.61 -4.57 14.24
N ARG A 96 -4.83 -3.27 14.47
CA ARG A 96 -3.97 -2.45 15.32
C ARG A 96 -3.89 -2.99 16.75
N ALA A 97 -5.03 -3.36 17.33
CA ALA A 97 -5.07 -3.93 18.68
C ALA A 97 -4.29 -5.25 18.79
N GLU A 98 -4.34 -6.09 17.75
CA GLU A 98 -3.66 -7.38 17.72
C GLU A 98 -2.18 -7.29 17.32
N ALA A 99 -1.80 -6.24 16.58
CA ALA A 99 -0.46 -6.08 16.04
C ALA A 99 0.60 -5.73 17.09
N GLY A 100 0.21 -5.29 18.29
CA GLY A 100 1.15 -4.90 19.34
C GLY A 100 2.08 -3.79 18.84
N SER A 101 3.40 -4.01 18.88
CA SER A 101 4.40 -3.07 18.38
C SER A 101 4.70 -3.19 16.87
N ALA A 102 4.09 -4.13 16.15
CA ALA A 102 4.33 -4.27 14.71
C ALA A 102 3.76 -3.05 13.94
N PRO A 103 4.52 -2.42 13.03
CA PRO A 103 4.01 -1.34 12.19
C PRO A 103 2.80 -1.78 11.37
N LEU A 104 1.77 -0.92 11.33
CA LEU A 104 0.57 -1.06 10.52
C LEU A 104 0.50 0.10 9.51
N ALA A 105 0.62 -0.21 8.23
CA ALA A 105 0.35 0.76 7.17
C ALA A 105 -1.05 0.58 6.57
N ILE A 106 -1.60 1.65 6.00
CA ILE A 106 -2.78 1.59 5.15
C ILE A 106 -2.37 1.82 3.71
N ILE A 107 -2.76 0.92 2.81
CA ILE A 107 -2.71 1.15 1.37
C ILE A 107 -4.11 1.67 1.00
N PRO A 108 -4.30 2.99 0.85
CA PRO A 108 -5.62 3.56 0.60
C PRO A 108 -5.99 3.47 -0.88
N PHE A 109 -7.27 3.68 -1.18
CA PHE A 109 -7.66 4.10 -2.51
C PHE A 109 -6.88 5.37 -2.90
N ASN A 110 -6.33 5.44 -4.11
CA ASN A 110 -5.50 6.55 -4.55
C ASN A 110 -6.20 7.93 -4.34
N PRO A 111 -5.59 8.89 -3.60
CA PRO A 111 -6.17 10.20 -3.32
C PRO A 111 -6.55 10.99 -4.58
N ARG A 112 -5.65 11.06 -5.57
CA ARG A 112 -5.90 11.74 -6.85
C ARG A 112 -6.93 10.98 -7.69
N GLY A 113 -7.00 9.66 -7.55
CA GLY A 113 -8.06 8.83 -8.11
C GLY A 113 -9.46 9.21 -7.57
N LEU A 114 -9.59 9.36 -6.25
CA LEU A 114 -10.84 9.78 -5.62
C LEU A 114 -11.20 11.23 -5.94
N GLU A 115 -10.23 12.16 -6.00
CA GLU A 115 -10.51 13.54 -6.42
C GLU A 115 -11.12 13.60 -7.83
N ARG A 116 -10.59 12.79 -8.77
CA ARG A 116 -11.10 12.74 -10.14
C ARG A 116 -12.40 11.96 -10.29
N ARG A 117 -12.69 11.03 -9.37
CA ARG A 117 -13.88 10.17 -9.38
C ARG A 117 -14.48 10.08 -7.98
N PRO A 118 -15.02 11.19 -7.45
CA PRO A 118 -15.44 11.28 -6.04
C PRO A 118 -16.58 10.31 -5.71
N SER A 119 -17.42 9.96 -6.68
CA SER A 119 -18.49 8.96 -6.54
C SER A 119 -18.00 7.54 -6.24
N THR A 120 -16.72 7.24 -6.44
CA THR A 120 -16.14 5.91 -6.18
C THR A 120 -16.18 5.55 -4.70
N TRP A 121 -15.80 6.50 -3.85
CA TRP A 121 -15.83 6.36 -2.39
C TRP A 121 -16.02 7.74 -1.72
N PRO A 122 -17.22 8.34 -1.80
CA PRO A 122 -17.53 9.59 -1.12
C PRO A 122 -17.28 9.46 0.38
N GLY A 123 -16.57 10.42 0.98
CA GLY A 123 -16.23 10.39 2.40
C GLY A 123 -15.37 9.18 2.77
N PHE A 124 -14.32 8.90 2.00
CA PHE A 124 -13.29 7.94 2.41
C PHE A 124 -12.72 8.39 3.78
N PRO A 125 -12.59 7.46 4.77
CA PRO A 125 -12.32 7.81 6.16
C PRO A 125 -10.83 8.06 6.41
N TRP A 126 -10.29 9.12 5.80
CA TRP A 126 -8.85 9.41 5.84
C TRP A 126 -8.34 9.70 7.25
N ALA A 127 -8.99 10.63 7.97
CA ALA A 127 -8.60 11.02 9.32
C ALA A 127 -8.70 9.86 10.31
N GLU A 128 -9.81 9.11 10.29
CA GLU A 128 -9.98 7.98 11.21
C GLU A 128 -8.99 6.84 10.94
N LEU A 129 -8.53 6.68 9.70
CA LEU A 129 -7.47 5.72 9.37
C LEU A 129 -6.09 6.24 9.80
N ALA A 130 -5.85 7.55 9.74
CA ALA A 130 -4.60 8.16 10.20
C ALA A 130 -4.42 8.07 11.71
N GLU A 131 -5.50 8.11 12.50
CA GLU A 131 -5.45 7.85 13.94
C GLU A 131 -5.00 6.42 14.31
N ILE A 132 -5.05 5.48 13.35
CA ILE A 132 -4.80 4.05 13.58
C ILE A 132 -3.47 3.60 12.97
N ALA A 133 -3.09 4.16 11.83
CA ALA A 133 -1.98 3.73 11.00
C ALA A 133 -0.67 4.41 11.40
N ASP A 134 0.43 3.67 11.33
CA ASP A 134 1.78 4.23 11.48
C ASP A 134 2.28 4.89 10.18
N ALA A 135 1.71 4.49 9.03
CA ALA A 135 2.05 5.05 7.71
C ALA A 135 0.94 4.81 6.67
N PHE A 136 1.00 5.55 5.58
CA PHE A 136 0.21 5.29 4.37
C PHE A 136 1.11 4.85 3.22
N ALA A 137 0.57 3.97 2.38
CA ALA A 137 1.22 3.51 1.16
C ALA A 137 0.32 3.69 -0.07
N PRO A 138 0.08 4.94 -0.52
CA PRO A 138 -0.80 5.20 -1.66
C PRO A 138 -0.22 4.62 -2.95
N MET A 139 -1.08 3.94 -3.70
CA MET A 139 -0.79 3.47 -5.05
C MET A 139 -1.01 4.60 -6.06
N ALA A 140 0.01 5.44 -6.25
CA ALA A 140 0.00 6.63 -7.09
C ALA A 140 0.15 6.31 -8.59
N TYR A 141 -0.64 5.36 -9.09
CA TYR A 141 -0.56 4.91 -10.47
C TYR A 141 -1.27 5.90 -11.40
N THR A 142 -0.57 6.40 -12.42
CA THR A 142 -1.17 7.17 -13.52
C THR A 142 -2.08 6.31 -14.41
N GLY A 143 -1.98 4.97 -14.28
CA GLY A 143 -2.82 4.01 -14.99
C GLY A 143 -2.62 4.03 -16.50
N GLY A 144 -1.50 4.58 -17.00
CA GLY A 144 -1.23 4.81 -18.42
C GLY A 144 -2.12 5.89 -19.07
N ALA A 145 -3.04 6.50 -18.32
CA ALA A 145 -3.92 7.57 -18.80
C ALA A 145 -3.20 8.92 -18.93
N PHE A 146 -2.07 9.06 -18.23
CA PHE A 146 -1.19 10.22 -18.29
C PHE A 146 0.21 9.71 -18.64
N LYS A 147 0.86 10.41 -19.57
CA LYS A 147 2.18 10.04 -20.09
C LYS A 147 3.11 11.24 -20.04
N GLY A 148 4.40 10.95 -20.00
CA GLY A 148 5.47 11.93 -19.90
C GLY A 148 5.72 12.41 -18.48
N PHE A 149 6.81 13.17 -18.35
CA PHE A 149 7.34 13.70 -17.10
C PHE A 149 6.31 14.54 -16.34
N ASP A 150 5.82 15.63 -16.93
CA ASP A 150 4.97 16.62 -16.26
C ASP A 150 3.67 16.01 -15.74
N ALA A 151 3.08 15.12 -16.55
CA ALA A 151 1.82 14.49 -16.21
C ALA A 151 1.97 13.52 -15.03
N THR A 152 3.10 12.79 -14.97
CA THR A 152 3.40 11.90 -13.84
C THR A 152 3.78 12.68 -12.60
N TYR A 153 4.67 13.66 -12.74
CA TYR A 153 5.08 14.55 -11.66
C TYR A 153 3.87 15.22 -11.00
N GLY A 154 3.05 15.91 -11.78
CA GLY A 154 1.87 16.61 -11.29
C GLY A 154 0.83 15.68 -10.65
N TYR A 155 0.69 14.45 -11.16
CA TYR A 155 -0.21 13.46 -10.58
C TYR A 155 0.25 13.00 -9.19
N VAL A 156 1.54 12.65 -9.06
CA VAL A 156 2.13 12.15 -7.83
C VAL A 156 2.15 13.26 -6.76
N THR A 157 2.66 14.44 -7.11
CA THR A 157 2.69 15.60 -6.21
C THR A 157 1.28 15.97 -5.72
N ARG A 158 0.27 15.93 -6.59
CA ARG A 158 -1.13 16.16 -6.18
C ARG A 158 -1.64 15.07 -5.25
N ALA A 159 -1.32 13.80 -5.52
CA ALA A 159 -1.75 12.68 -4.68
C ALA A 159 -1.17 12.78 -3.25
N LEU A 160 0.11 13.11 -3.10
CA LEU A 160 0.78 13.27 -1.80
C LEU A 160 0.18 14.44 -1.00
N ARG A 161 0.01 15.60 -1.63
CA ARG A 161 -0.63 16.77 -1.00
C ARG A 161 -2.07 16.50 -0.56
N LEU A 162 -2.85 15.80 -1.39
CA LEU A 162 -4.21 15.41 -1.04
C LEU A 162 -4.23 14.47 0.15
N LEU A 163 -3.31 13.49 0.21
CA LEU A 163 -3.27 12.55 1.31
C LEU A 163 -3.08 13.27 2.65
N ARG A 164 -2.06 14.12 2.77
CA ARG A 164 -1.81 14.96 3.96
C ARG A 164 -3.00 15.84 4.34
N ALA A 165 -3.59 16.51 3.35
CA ALA A 165 -4.74 17.37 3.58
C ALA A 165 -5.97 16.59 4.08
N GLN A 166 -6.18 15.37 3.59
CA GLN A 166 -7.33 14.55 3.94
C GLN A 166 -7.15 13.81 5.27
N THR A 167 -5.91 13.42 5.62
CA THR A 167 -5.59 12.88 6.94
C THR A 167 -5.64 13.96 8.02
N GLY A 168 -5.50 15.23 7.64
CA GLY A 168 -5.37 16.34 8.57
C GLY A 168 -3.99 16.40 9.24
N ASP A 169 -3.03 15.64 8.71
CA ASP A 169 -1.69 15.50 9.26
C ASP A 169 -0.66 15.80 8.14
N PRO A 170 0.04 16.95 8.22
CA PRO A 170 1.06 17.31 7.25
C PRO A 170 2.30 16.41 7.32
N ASP A 171 2.54 15.75 8.45
CA ASP A 171 3.74 14.95 8.71
C ASP A 171 3.46 13.44 8.64
N VAL A 172 2.26 13.04 8.18
CA VAL A 172 1.89 11.63 8.03
C VAL A 172 2.96 10.90 7.21
N ALA A 173 3.43 9.76 7.74
CA ALA A 173 4.46 8.97 7.09
C ALA A 173 3.92 8.33 5.80
N ILE A 174 4.61 8.53 4.67
CA ILE A 174 4.19 8.02 3.36
C ILE A 174 5.29 7.15 2.73
N HIS A 175 4.96 5.89 2.43
CA HIS A 175 5.71 5.05 1.48
C HIS A 175 4.96 5.05 0.14
N VAL A 176 5.39 5.79 -0.86
CA VAL A 176 4.60 5.88 -2.11
C VAL A 176 4.90 4.72 -3.08
N ALA A 177 3.85 4.07 -3.58
CA ALA A 177 3.94 3.08 -4.64
C ALA A 177 3.63 3.73 -5.99
N GLY A 178 4.67 3.95 -6.81
CA GLY A 178 4.57 4.48 -8.17
C GLY A 178 4.24 3.40 -9.19
N GLY A 179 3.50 3.79 -10.25
CA GLY A 179 3.05 3.08 -11.45
C GLY A 179 2.85 1.54 -11.46
N VAL A 180 2.36 1.04 -12.61
CA VAL A 180 2.59 -0.36 -12.96
C VAL A 180 3.91 -0.39 -13.75
N ALA A 181 4.92 -1.14 -13.33
CA ALA A 181 6.32 -0.96 -13.71
C ALA A 181 6.52 -1.18 -15.21
N ASN A 182 5.90 -2.20 -15.79
CA ASN A 182 5.90 -2.41 -17.25
C ASN A 182 5.02 -1.41 -18.04
N ARG A 183 4.43 -0.41 -17.38
CA ARG A 183 3.67 0.69 -17.99
C ARG A 183 4.29 2.06 -17.72
N LEU A 184 5.45 2.11 -17.07
CA LEU A 184 6.24 3.33 -16.90
C LEU A 184 7.35 3.35 -17.95
N GLY A 185 7.40 4.41 -18.75
CA GLY A 185 8.57 4.72 -19.56
C GLY A 185 9.60 5.51 -18.75
N PRO A 186 10.76 5.82 -19.36
CA PRO A 186 11.82 6.60 -18.71
C PRO A 186 11.34 7.98 -18.23
N GLU A 187 10.53 8.69 -19.03
CA GLU A 187 10.00 10.01 -18.63
C GLU A 187 9.02 9.92 -17.47
N GLU A 188 8.13 8.94 -17.46
CA GLU A 188 7.21 8.76 -16.33
C GLU A 188 7.96 8.37 -15.05
N LEU A 189 8.99 7.53 -15.15
CA LEU A 189 9.83 7.22 -13.99
C LEU A 189 10.54 8.49 -13.49
N ALA A 190 11.17 9.27 -14.37
CA ALA A 190 11.82 10.52 -13.99
C ALA A 190 10.84 11.49 -13.31
N GLY A 191 9.62 11.63 -13.83
CA GLY A 191 8.58 12.46 -13.23
C GLY A 191 8.13 11.96 -11.86
N PHE A 192 8.01 10.64 -11.67
CA PHE A 192 7.72 10.03 -10.37
C PHE A 192 8.85 10.31 -9.37
N MET A 193 10.09 10.06 -9.76
CA MET A 193 11.28 10.26 -8.91
C MET A 193 11.42 11.73 -8.49
N ALA A 194 11.25 12.66 -9.43
CA ALA A 194 11.29 14.09 -9.14
C ALA A 194 10.17 14.51 -8.17
N ALA A 195 8.94 14.00 -8.34
CA ALA A 195 7.84 14.32 -7.44
C ALA A 195 8.07 13.82 -6.00
N VAL A 196 8.68 12.63 -5.85
CA VAL A 196 9.06 12.11 -4.53
C VAL A 196 10.19 12.93 -3.92
N SER A 197 11.25 13.20 -4.70
CA SER A 197 12.39 13.99 -4.24
C SER A 197 11.97 15.39 -3.78
N ASP A 198 11.11 16.07 -4.55
CA ASP A 198 10.60 17.40 -4.22
C ASP A 198 9.64 17.40 -3.02
N ASP A 199 8.93 16.31 -2.77
CA ASP A 199 8.09 16.15 -1.59
C ASP A 199 8.94 16.12 -0.30
N GLY A 200 10.16 15.56 -0.38
CA GLY A 200 11.20 15.61 0.65
C GLY A 200 10.86 14.91 1.98
N SER A 201 9.67 14.32 2.11
CA SER A 201 9.13 13.80 3.37
C SER A 201 8.49 12.43 3.24
N THR A 202 8.47 11.84 2.04
CA THR A 202 8.18 10.42 1.87
C THR A 202 9.25 9.58 2.54
N ILE A 203 8.85 8.60 3.35
CA ILE A 203 9.76 7.70 4.08
C ILE A 203 10.20 6.48 3.26
N GLY A 204 9.68 6.33 2.03
CA GLY A 204 10.04 5.23 1.15
C GLY A 204 9.31 5.28 -0.19
N VAL A 205 9.86 4.55 -1.15
CA VAL A 205 9.31 4.41 -2.50
C VAL A 205 9.30 2.95 -2.96
N SER A 206 8.39 2.64 -3.87
CA SER A 206 8.39 1.37 -4.60
C SER A 206 7.71 1.52 -5.94
N LEU A 207 7.93 0.55 -6.83
CA LEU A 207 7.14 0.38 -8.05
C LEU A 207 6.33 -0.91 -7.95
N TYR A 208 5.10 -0.89 -8.46
CA TYR A 208 4.28 -2.10 -8.56
C TYR A 208 4.37 -2.67 -9.97
N ASP A 209 4.60 -3.94 -10.25
CA ASP A 209 4.97 -5.00 -9.32
C ASP A 209 6.42 -5.43 -9.54
N TRP A 210 6.94 -6.12 -8.53
CA TRP A 210 8.29 -6.69 -8.54
C TRP A 210 8.59 -7.53 -9.80
N ALA A 211 7.61 -8.31 -10.28
CA ALA A 211 7.82 -9.23 -11.39
C ALA A 211 8.00 -8.51 -12.73
N THR A 212 7.50 -7.29 -12.82
CA THR A 212 7.52 -6.47 -14.04
C THR A 212 8.51 -5.32 -13.98
N THR A 213 9.11 -5.03 -12.82
CA THR A 213 10.15 -4.00 -12.68
C THR A 213 11.48 -4.45 -13.30
N PRO A 214 11.93 -3.84 -14.40
CA PRO A 214 13.19 -4.19 -15.05
C PRO A 214 14.39 -3.67 -14.24
N ARG A 215 15.57 -4.29 -14.46
CA ARG A 215 16.81 -3.99 -13.74
C ARG A 215 17.17 -2.50 -13.69
N TRP A 216 16.96 -1.78 -14.80
CA TRP A 216 17.33 -0.37 -14.88
C TRP A 216 16.49 0.51 -13.94
N MET A 217 15.21 0.21 -13.73
CA MET A 217 14.38 0.97 -12.78
C MET A 217 14.82 0.78 -11.33
N TRP A 218 15.36 -0.39 -10.98
CA TRP A 218 15.93 -0.61 -9.64
C TRP A 218 17.17 0.26 -9.40
N ALA A 219 17.99 0.48 -10.43
CA ALA A 219 19.14 1.39 -10.33
C ALA A 219 18.68 2.83 -10.09
N GLU A 220 17.65 3.29 -10.81
CA GLU A 220 17.07 4.62 -10.58
C GLU A 220 16.49 4.77 -9.18
N LEU A 221 15.67 3.82 -8.71
CA LEU A 221 15.09 3.85 -7.36
C LEU A 221 16.15 3.87 -6.26
N SER A 222 17.29 3.20 -6.47
CA SER A 222 18.36 3.16 -5.47
C SER A 222 18.96 4.54 -5.19
N ALA A 223 18.88 5.48 -6.13
CA ALA A 223 19.35 6.86 -5.94
C ALA A 223 18.49 7.68 -4.94
N LEU A 224 17.32 7.19 -4.54
CA LEU A 224 16.51 7.78 -3.46
C LEU A 224 16.81 7.17 -2.08
N GLY A 225 17.68 6.17 -2.01
CA GLY A 225 17.97 5.39 -0.80
C GLY A 225 19.18 5.86 0.01
N ASP A 226 19.84 6.94 -0.42
CA ASP A 226 20.97 7.60 0.26
C ASP A 226 20.50 8.86 1.01
#